data_AF-A0A3B9I7G8-F1
#
_entry.id   AF-A0A3B9I7G8-F1
#
_cell.length_a   1.000
_cell.length_b   1.000
_cell.length_c   1.000
_cell.angle_alpha   90.00
_cell.angle_beta   90.00
_cell.angle_gamma   90.00
#
_symmetry.space_group_name_H-M   'P 1'
#
loop_
_entity.id
_entity.type
_entity.pdbx_description
1 polymer ?
#
loop_
_entity_poly.entity_id
_entity_poly.type
_entity_poly.pdbx_seq_one_letter_code
_entity_poly.pdbx_strand_id
1 'polypeptide(L)'
;MLYAFLEQILSAPKLFSKIELTQFGSQHTKNGGGVHLLPLGNIGPTPSYQMIFGKSNVIGDLQDAIDNAFDHILAVKNNVSNELKIVESTVFSQVYDAQTTDFLKEIIIPSKKKNAIVDKAFGVFLGYSLGLDPNNYSTAAFRAEFTKKMDTDIKAHVAYIADKIKAENLGTHSFYFYILPFNDADKEKKSIMNTVLGGGF
;
A
#
# COMPACT_ATOMS: atom_id res chain seq x y z
N MET A 1 -7.36 2.57 -6.32
CA MET A 1 -6.07 2.50 -7.05
C MET A 1 -5.08 1.57 -6.39
N LEU A 2 -4.57 1.85 -5.17
CA LEU A 2 -3.61 0.95 -4.49
C LEU A 2 -4.06 -0.53 -4.45
N TYR A 3 -5.32 -0.81 -4.12
CA TYR A 3 -5.89 -2.16 -4.14
C TYR A 3 -5.76 -2.86 -5.50
N ALA A 4 -6.00 -2.15 -6.60
CA ALA A 4 -5.83 -2.70 -7.94
C ALA A 4 -4.36 -3.04 -8.22
N PHE A 5 -3.41 -2.22 -7.77
CA PHE A 5 -1.98 -2.52 -7.91
C PHE A 5 -1.57 -3.75 -7.09
N LEU A 6 -1.99 -3.83 -5.83
CA LEU A 6 -1.65 -4.95 -4.96
C LEU A 6 -2.32 -6.25 -5.40
N GLU A 7 -3.60 -6.22 -5.78
CA GLU A 7 -4.34 -7.44 -6.12
C GLU A 7 -4.09 -7.88 -7.56
N GLN A 8 -4.04 -6.96 -8.53
CA GLN A 8 -3.94 -7.33 -9.94
C GLN A 8 -2.50 -7.45 -10.42
N ILE A 9 -1.58 -6.61 -9.93
CA ILE A 9 -0.17 -6.64 -10.37
C ILE A 9 0.67 -7.52 -9.45
N LEU A 10 0.53 -7.34 -8.13
CA LEU A 10 1.31 -8.11 -7.17
C LEU A 10 0.66 -9.46 -6.81
N SER A 11 -0.59 -9.70 -7.25
CA SER A 11 -1.35 -10.90 -6.92
C SER A 11 -1.46 -11.14 -5.40
N ALA A 12 -1.48 -10.05 -4.63
CA ALA A 12 -1.61 -10.06 -3.18
C ALA A 12 -3.08 -9.83 -2.79
N PRO A 13 -3.87 -10.90 -2.50
CA PRO A 13 -5.26 -10.76 -2.09
C PRO A 13 -5.42 -9.89 -0.85
N LYS A 14 -6.49 -9.08 -0.84
CA LYS A 14 -6.88 -8.29 0.33
C LYS A 14 -7.33 -9.20 1.47
N LEU A 15 -6.76 -8.99 2.66
CA LEU A 15 -7.24 -9.59 3.90
C LEU A 15 -8.33 -8.74 4.56
N PHE A 16 -8.11 -7.43 4.62
CA PHE A 16 -9.10 -6.49 5.13
C PHE A 16 -8.71 -5.06 4.79
N SER A 17 -9.73 -4.21 4.71
CA SER A 17 -9.62 -2.76 4.58
C SER A 17 -9.92 -2.07 5.89
N LYS A 18 -9.46 -0.82 6.04
CA LYS A 18 -9.84 0.02 7.18
C LYS A 18 -11.36 0.15 7.36
N ILE A 19 -12.12 0.26 6.27
CA ILE A 19 -13.57 0.43 6.32
C ILE A 19 -14.22 -0.79 6.97
N GLU A 20 -13.83 -2.00 6.56
CA GLU A 20 -14.29 -3.24 7.17
C GLU A 20 -13.97 -3.24 8.68
N LEU A 21 -12.75 -2.87 9.07
CA LEU A 21 -12.37 -2.82 10.49
C LEU A 21 -13.15 -1.80 11.32
N THR A 22 -13.45 -0.62 10.76
CA THR A 22 -14.21 0.42 11.46
C THR A 22 -15.66 0.01 11.71
N GLN A 23 -16.26 -0.78 10.81
CA GLN A 23 -17.62 -1.31 10.99
C GLN A 23 -17.70 -2.28 12.18
N PHE A 24 -16.60 -2.92 12.54
CA PHE A 24 -16.51 -3.87 13.65
C PHE A 24 -15.97 -3.25 14.96
N GLY A 25 -16.03 -1.91 15.09
CA GLY A 25 -15.71 -1.21 16.34
C GLY A 25 -14.22 -1.03 16.63
N SER A 26 -13.32 -1.38 15.69
CA SER A 26 -11.89 -1.14 15.85
C SER A 26 -11.54 0.33 15.64
N GLN A 27 -11.60 1.12 16.73
CA GLN A 27 -11.21 2.55 16.73
C GLN A 27 -9.70 2.79 16.59
N HIS A 28 -8.89 1.72 16.56
CA HIS A 28 -7.42 1.81 16.52
C HIS A 28 -6.85 1.97 15.11
N THR A 29 -7.66 1.87 14.05
CA THR A 29 -7.18 1.88 12.65
C THR A 29 -7.00 3.28 12.06
N LYS A 30 -6.47 4.23 12.85
CA LYS A 30 -6.38 5.63 12.40
C LYS A 30 -5.51 5.78 11.14
N ASN A 31 -4.50 4.93 10.97
CA ASN A 31 -3.44 5.13 9.97
C ASN A 31 -3.32 4.05 8.86
N GLY A 32 -4.10 2.97 8.89
CA GLY A 32 -4.01 1.88 7.90
C GLY A 32 -4.89 2.12 6.65
N GLY A 33 -4.37 1.84 5.45
CA GLY A 33 -5.17 1.84 4.21
C GLY A 33 -5.90 0.50 3.98
N GLY A 34 -5.17 -0.61 4.16
CA GLY A 34 -5.62 -2.00 4.04
C GLY A 34 -4.44 -2.96 4.19
N VAL A 35 -4.72 -4.23 4.47
CA VAL A 35 -3.72 -5.29 4.60
C VAL A 35 -3.96 -6.35 3.53
N HIS A 36 -2.90 -6.73 2.83
CA HIS A 36 -2.90 -7.78 1.81
C HIS A 36 -1.94 -8.89 2.20
N LEU A 37 -2.18 -10.10 1.69
CA LEU A 37 -1.31 -11.26 1.91
C LEU A 37 -0.70 -11.68 0.59
N LEU A 38 0.62 -11.60 0.47
CA LEU A 38 1.37 -12.05 -0.70
C LEU A 38 1.98 -13.43 -0.43
N PRO A 39 1.58 -14.49 -1.14
CA PRO A 39 2.27 -15.78 -1.08
C PRO A 39 3.65 -15.69 -1.74
N LEU A 40 4.69 -16.15 -1.06
CA LEU A 40 6.07 -16.21 -1.57
C LEU A 40 6.50 -17.64 -1.97
N GLY A 41 5.60 -18.61 -1.87
CA GLY A 41 5.91 -20.03 -2.01
C GLY A 41 6.37 -20.63 -0.68
N ASN A 42 7.31 -21.57 -0.73
CA ASN A 42 7.77 -22.30 0.46
C ASN A 42 9.26 -22.08 0.71
N ILE A 43 9.63 -21.85 1.97
CA ILE A 43 11.01 -21.93 2.46
C ILE A 43 11.18 -23.32 3.08
N GLY A 44 11.73 -24.25 2.31
CA GLY A 44 11.75 -25.67 2.66
C GLY A 44 10.32 -26.24 2.73
N PRO A 45 9.92 -26.92 3.83
CA PRO A 45 8.55 -27.44 3.98
C PRO A 45 7.55 -26.39 4.47
N THR A 46 8.01 -25.17 4.79
CA THR A 46 7.19 -24.15 5.44
C THR A 46 6.72 -23.11 4.42
N PRO A 47 5.41 -22.87 4.28
CA PRO A 47 4.91 -21.80 3.43
C PRO A 47 5.35 -20.43 3.97
N SER A 48 5.64 -19.52 3.05
CA SER A 48 6.12 -18.17 3.33
C SER A 48 5.18 -17.14 2.71
N TYR A 49 4.89 -16.11 3.48
CA TYR A 49 4.00 -15.02 3.11
C TYR A 49 4.59 -13.67 3.49
N GLN A 50 4.16 -12.65 2.78
CA GLN A 50 4.33 -11.26 3.20
C GLN A 50 2.99 -10.61 3.49
N MET A 51 2.88 -10.03 4.68
CA MET A 51 1.78 -9.17 5.04
C MET A 51 2.09 -7.75 4.58
N ILE A 52 1.37 -7.29 3.56
CA ILE A 52 1.59 -6.00 2.91
C ILE A 52 0.67 -4.96 3.53
N PHE A 53 1.26 -3.96 4.18
CA PHE A 53 0.55 -2.80 4.69
C PHE A 53 0.49 -1.73 3.59
N GLY A 54 -0.73 -1.47 3.11
CA GLY A 54 -0.97 -0.54 2.03
C GLY A 54 -1.08 0.91 2.51
N LYS A 55 -0.31 1.81 1.90
CA LYS A 55 -0.46 3.26 2.03
C LYS A 55 -0.52 3.92 0.66
N SER A 56 -1.51 4.79 0.47
CA SER A 56 -1.65 5.63 -0.72
C SER A 56 -1.49 7.08 -0.30
N ASN A 57 -0.64 7.82 -1.01
CA ASN A 57 -0.55 9.27 -0.89
C ASN A 57 -0.54 9.91 -2.27
N VAL A 58 -1.28 11.01 -2.42
CA VAL A 58 -1.37 11.78 -3.66
C VAL A 58 -1.30 13.25 -3.25
N ILE A 59 -0.17 13.87 -3.53
CA ILE A 59 0.21 15.24 -3.14
C ILE A 59 1.11 15.83 -4.22
N GLY A 60 1.07 17.14 -4.42
CA GLY A 60 1.73 17.81 -5.55
C GLY A 60 3.20 17.42 -5.78
N ASP A 61 4.03 17.42 -4.75
CA ASP A 61 5.45 17.10 -4.86
C ASP A 61 5.77 15.63 -4.54
N LEU A 62 6.69 15.02 -5.30
CA LEU A 62 7.04 13.61 -5.14
C LEU A 62 7.81 13.35 -3.83
N GLN A 63 8.69 14.27 -3.42
CA GLN A 63 9.41 14.15 -2.16
C GLN A 63 8.45 14.24 -0.98
N ASP A 64 7.51 15.19 -1.00
CA ASP A 64 6.44 15.27 0.01
C ASP A 64 5.58 14.00 0.05
N ALA A 65 5.30 13.43 -1.13
CA ALA A 65 4.56 12.17 -1.24
C ALA A 65 5.29 11.03 -0.54
N ILE A 66 6.60 10.93 -0.76
CA ILE A 66 7.49 9.96 -0.13
C ILE A 66 7.53 10.18 1.38
N ASP A 67 7.75 11.42 1.82
CA ASP A 67 7.91 11.75 3.24
C ASP A 67 6.70 11.36 4.06
N ASN A 68 5.51 11.73 3.59
CA ASN A 68 4.28 11.33 4.23
C ASN A 68 4.11 9.79 4.26
N ALA A 69 4.47 9.09 3.17
CA ALA A 69 4.39 7.64 3.15
C ALA A 69 5.30 7.00 4.22
N PHE A 70 6.50 7.53 4.41
CA PHE A 70 7.42 7.06 5.45
C PHE A 70 6.91 7.34 6.87
N ASP A 71 6.32 8.50 7.14
CA ASP A 71 5.69 8.79 8.43
C ASP A 71 4.64 7.72 8.79
N HIS A 72 3.87 7.30 7.79
CA HIS A 72 2.88 6.23 7.95
C HIS A 72 3.53 4.86 8.16
N ILE A 73 4.57 4.51 7.40
CA ILE A 73 5.32 3.26 7.57
C ILE A 73 5.89 3.16 9.00
N LEU A 74 6.43 4.26 9.52
CA LEU A 74 6.97 4.34 10.87
C LEU A 74 5.88 4.21 11.93
N ALA A 75 4.74 4.86 11.73
CA ALA A 75 3.59 4.73 12.62
C ALA A 75 3.09 3.27 12.67
N VAL A 76 3.04 2.57 11.54
CA VAL A 76 2.69 1.15 11.47
C VAL A 76 3.75 0.34 12.21
N LYS A 77 5.03 0.44 11.83
CA LYS A 77 6.15 -0.27 12.45
C LYS A 77 6.10 -0.22 13.99
N ASN A 78 5.80 0.94 14.55
CA ASN A 78 5.78 1.17 15.99
C ASN A 78 4.51 0.70 16.71
N ASN A 79 3.37 0.48 16.02
CA ASN A 79 2.07 0.18 16.64
C ASN A 79 1.44 -1.19 16.27
N VAL A 80 2.09 -2.00 15.40
CA VAL A 80 1.52 -3.25 14.84
C VAL A 80 0.99 -4.24 15.89
N SER A 81 1.68 -4.37 17.03
CA SER A 81 1.41 -5.40 18.04
C SER A 81 -0.02 -5.37 18.60
N ASN A 82 -0.65 -4.19 18.59
CA ASN A 82 -2.00 -3.98 19.12
C ASN A 82 -3.06 -3.94 18.00
N GLU A 83 -2.73 -3.44 16.81
CA GLU A 83 -3.69 -3.34 15.69
C GLU A 83 -4.07 -4.71 15.11
N LEU A 84 -3.10 -5.62 14.94
CA LEU A 84 -3.34 -6.96 14.40
C LEU A 84 -4.08 -7.86 15.42
N LYS A 85 -3.63 -7.88 16.67
CA LYS A 85 -4.23 -8.73 17.72
C LYS A 85 -5.70 -8.47 18.02
N ILE A 86 -6.16 -7.21 17.92
CA ILE A 86 -7.53 -6.82 18.28
C ILE A 86 -8.51 -7.10 17.12
N VAL A 87 -7.99 -7.16 15.89
CA VAL A 87 -8.79 -7.27 14.66
C VAL A 87 -9.05 -8.73 14.26
N GLU A 88 -8.12 -9.63 14.55
CA GLU A 88 -8.02 -10.93 13.85
C GLU A 88 -9.15 -11.93 14.09
N SER A 89 -9.54 -12.27 15.32
CA SER A 89 -10.41 -13.45 15.49
C SER A 89 -11.87 -13.19 15.09
N THR A 90 -12.39 -12.02 15.43
CA THR A 90 -13.81 -11.69 15.26
C THR A 90 -14.11 -11.22 13.85
N VAL A 91 -13.25 -10.39 13.26
CA VAL A 91 -13.45 -9.88 11.89
C VAL A 91 -13.31 -11.01 10.88
N PHE A 92 -12.30 -11.89 10.98
CA PHE A 92 -12.15 -12.98 10.02
C PHE A 92 -13.36 -13.91 10.03
N SER A 93 -13.86 -14.27 11.21
CA SER A 93 -15.04 -15.14 11.33
C SER A 93 -16.34 -14.54 10.76
N GLN A 94 -16.39 -13.22 10.56
CA GLN A 94 -17.55 -12.52 10.01
C GLN A 94 -17.41 -12.22 8.52
N VAL A 95 -16.17 -12.11 8.00
CA VAL A 95 -15.89 -11.75 6.60
C VAL A 95 -15.66 -13.00 5.74
N TYR A 96 -15.10 -14.06 6.32
CA TYR A 96 -14.68 -15.26 5.60
C TYR A 96 -15.44 -16.50 6.07
N ASP A 97 -15.47 -17.53 5.23
CA ASP A 97 -15.95 -18.86 5.63
C ASP A 97 -15.05 -19.46 6.72
N ALA A 98 -15.53 -20.52 7.37
CA ALA A 98 -14.82 -21.15 8.49
C ALA A 98 -13.44 -21.70 8.10
N GLN A 99 -13.31 -22.28 6.90
CA GLN A 99 -12.06 -22.87 6.43
C GLN A 99 -11.01 -21.78 6.18
N THR A 100 -11.39 -20.71 5.48
CA THR A 100 -10.51 -19.56 5.24
C THR A 100 -10.15 -18.85 6.54
N THR A 101 -11.11 -18.71 7.46
CA THR A 101 -10.88 -18.11 8.78
C THR A 101 -9.83 -18.89 9.58
N ASP A 102 -9.93 -20.21 9.63
CA ASP A 102 -8.99 -21.04 10.38
C ASP A 102 -7.60 -21.04 9.74
N PHE A 103 -7.53 -21.07 8.41
CA PHE A 103 -6.28 -20.89 7.67
C PHE A 103 -5.60 -19.54 8.00
N LEU A 104 -6.35 -18.43 7.95
CA LEU A 104 -5.82 -17.11 8.28
C LEU A 104 -5.38 -17.01 9.74
N LYS A 105 -6.11 -17.64 10.68
CA LYS A 105 -5.70 -17.71 12.09
C LYS A 105 -4.37 -18.42 12.26
N GLU A 106 -4.14 -19.54 11.57
CA GLU A 106 -2.87 -20.28 11.66
C GLU A 106 -1.66 -19.50 11.13
N ILE A 107 -1.88 -18.64 10.15
CA ILE A 107 -0.83 -17.84 9.51
C ILE A 107 -0.56 -16.56 10.28
N ILE A 108 -1.61 -15.88 10.73
CA ILE A 108 -1.53 -14.51 11.21
C ILE A 108 -1.38 -14.46 12.74
N ILE A 109 -2.10 -15.31 13.48
CA ILE A 109 -2.02 -15.31 14.95
C ILE A 109 -0.70 -15.97 15.37
N PRO A 110 0.13 -15.31 16.20
CA PRO A 110 1.34 -15.91 16.72
C PRO A 110 1.02 -17.17 17.54
N SER A 111 1.17 -18.35 16.93
CA SER A 111 0.93 -19.64 17.57
C SER A 111 2.27 -20.32 17.92
N LYS A 112 2.26 -21.19 18.94
CA LYS A 112 3.46 -21.96 19.33
C LYS A 112 3.95 -22.91 18.23
N LYS A 113 3.09 -23.26 17.27
CA LYS A 113 3.45 -24.00 16.06
C LYS A 113 3.48 -22.99 14.91
N LYS A 114 4.69 -22.60 14.47
CA LYS A 114 4.85 -21.76 13.28
C LYS A 114 4.61 -22.63 12.04
N ASN A 115 3.35 -22.72 11.62
CA ASN A 115 2.95 -23.44 10.40
C ASN A 115 3.33 -22.66 9.13
N ALA A 116 3.61 -21.36 9.26
CA ALA A 116 4.05 -20.48 8.18
C ALA A 116 5.07 -19.45 8.66
N ILE A 117 5.86 -18.91 7.72
CA ILE A 117 6.70 -17.74 7.92
C ILE A 117 5.95 -16.54 7.35
N VAL A 118 5.73 -15.51 8.17
CA VAL A 118 5.06 -14.29 7.74
C VAL A 118 5.95 -13.09 8.03
N ASP A 119 6.46 -12.49 6.96
CA ASP A 119 7.24 -11.27 7.02
C ASP A 119 6.36 -10.05 6.75
N LYS A 120 6.82 -8.89 7.19
CA LYS A 120 6.14 -7.62 6.94
C LYS A 120 6.68 -6.98 5.67
N ALA A 121 5.78 -6.42 4.89
CA ALA A 121 6.11 -5.64 3.70
C ALA A 121 5.21 -4.41 3.59
N PHE A 122 5.61 -3.45 2.76
CA PHE A 122 4.89 -2.19 2.59
C PHE A 122 4.55 -1.97 1.12
N GLY A 123 3.26 -1.77 0.84
CA GLY A 123 2.76 -1.41 -0.47
C GLY A 123 2.50 0.09 -0.50
N VAL A 124 3.26 0.83 -1.30
CA VAL A 124 3.23 2.29 -1.29
C VAL A 124 2.81 2.80 -2.66
N PHE A 125 1.69 3.53 -2.72
CA PHE A 125 1.26 4.24 -3.91
C PHE A 125 1.51 5.74 -3.73
N LEU A 126 2.28 6.32 -4.66
CA LEU A 126 2.67 7.72 -4.68
C LEU A 126 2.10 8.40 -5.93
N GLY A 127 1.19 9.32 -5.73
CA GLY A 127 0.73 10.24 -6.77
C GLY A 127 1.36 11.60 -6.61
N TYR A 128 1.85 12.18 -7.71
CA TYR A 128 2.45 13.51 -7.71
C TYR A 128 2.14 14.29 -8.98
N SER A 129 2.25 15.61 -8.91
CA SER A 129 2.06 16.50 -10.06
C SER A 129 3.35 16.64 -10.83
N LEU A 130 3.32 16.38 -12.14
CA LEU A 130 4.47 16.66 -13.01
C LEU A 130 4.68 18.16 -13.22
N GLY A 131 3.66 19.01 -12.99
CA GLY A 131 3.80 20.45 -13.21
C GLY A 131 4.05 20.84 -14.68
N LEU A 132 3.69 19.97 -15.63
CA LEU A 132 3.68 20.31 -17.05
C LEU A 132 2.39 21.06 -17.37
N ASP A 133 2.50 22.21 -18.02
CA ASP A 133 1.35 22.93 -18.56
C ASP A 133 1.04 22.42 -19.98
N PRO A 134 -0.11 21.76 -20.21
CA PRO A 134 -0.46 21.23 -21.53
C PRO A 134 -0.54 22.30 -22.62
N ASN A 135 -0.81 23.56 -22.27
CA ASN A 135 -0.93 24.65 -23.24
C ASN A 135 0.40 25.02 -23.92
N ASN A 136 1.53 24.60 -23.34
CA ASN A 136 2.86 24.88 -23.87
C ASN A 136 3.33 23.85 -24.92
N TYR A 137 2.52 22.82 -25.20
CA TYR A 137 2.93 21.69 -26.03
C TYR A 137 1.85 21.30 -27.04
N SER A 138 2.27 20.76 -28.19
CA SER A 138 1.36 19.97 -29.03
C SER A 138 1.05 18.63 -28.33
N THR A 139 -0.05 17.96 -28.71
CA THR A 139 -0.44 16.67 -28.11
C THR A 139 0.67 15.61 -28.14
N ALA A 140 1.43 15.54 -29.24
CA ALA A 140 2.54 14.60 -29.36
C ALA A 140 3.74 14.99 -28.49
N ALA A 141 4.09 16.29 -28.47
CA ALA A 141 5.18 16.81 -27.65
C ALA A 141 4.89 16.68 -26.14
N PHE A 142 3.64 16.90 -25.73
CA PHE A 142 3.22 16.74 -24.35
C PHE A 142 3.43 15.31 -23.85
N ARG A 143 3.02 14.30 -24.64
CA ARG A 143 3.20 12.87 -24.27
C ARG A 143 4.67 12.48 -24.12
N ALA A 144 5.52 13.01 -25.01
CA ALA A 144 6.96 12.78 -24.94
C ALA A 144 7.57 13.41 -23.68
N GLU A 145 7.26 14.69 -23.42
CA GLU A 145 7.81 15.40 -22.26
C GLU A 145 7.27 14.85 -20.94
N PHE A 146 5.99 14.44 -20.90
CA PHE A 146 5.37 13.74 -19.78
C PHE A 146 6.17 12.49 -19.40
N THR A 147 6.44 11.62 -20.38
CA THR A 147 7.15 10.36 -20.15
C THR A 147 8.57 10.61 -19.67
N LYS A 148 9.26 11.56 -20.31
CA LYS A 148 10.64 11.94 -19.96
C LYS A 148 10.74 12.53 -18.56
N LYS A 149 9.83 13.44 -18.20
CA LYS A 149 9.81 14.05 -16.87
C LYS A 149 9.48 13.03 -15.80
N MET A 150 8.51 12.14 -16.04
CA MET A 150 8.20 11.04 -15.13
C MET A 150 9.42 10.17 -14.83
N ASP A 151 10.15 9.75 -15.88
CA ASP A 151 11.35 8.94 -15.72
C ASP A 151 12.46 9.68 -14.94
N THR A 152 12.63 10.97 -15.23
CA THR A 152 13.62 11.83 -14.55
C THR A 152 13.30 11.99 -13.07
N ASP A 153 12.06 12.34 -12.74
CA ASP A 153 11.62 12.59 -11.37
C ASP A 153 11.71 11.32 -10.54
N ILE A 154 11.29 10.16 -11.08
CA ILE A 154 11.43 8.87 -10.38
C ILE A 154 12.90 8.57 -10.09
N LYS A 155 13.78 8.65 -11.11
CA LYS A 155 15.22 8.35 -10.95
C LYS A 155 15.89 9.26 -9.93
N ALA A 156 15.51 10.54 -9.90
CA ALA A 156 16.04 11.49 -8.93
C ALA A 156 15.71 11.12 -7.47
N HIS A 157 14.59 10.44 -7.23
CA HIS A 157 14.11 10.12 -5.89
C HIS A 157 14.40 8.67 -5.43
N VAL A 158 14.91 7.79 -6.31
CA VAL A 158 15.29 6.42 -5.92
C VAL A 158 16.33 6.42 -4.80
N ALA A 159 17.36 7.28 -4.92
CA ALA A 159 18.39 7.41 -3.89
C ALA A 159 17.80 7.88 -2.55
N TYR A 160 16.90 8.86 -2.60
CA TYR A 160 16.23 9.39 -1.42
C TYR A 160 15.38 8.34 -0.70
N ILE A 161 14.62 7.52 -1.43
CA ILE A 161 13.84 6.42 -0.86
C ILE A 161 14.77 5.40 -0.20
N ALA A 162 15.87 5.02 -0.87
CA ALA A 162 16.84 4.06 -0.33
C ALA A 162 17.49 4.58 0.96
N ASP A 163 17.85 5.87 0.99
CA ASP A 163 18.43 6.53 2.16
C ASP A 163 17.42 6.56 3.32
N LYS A 164 16.14 6.85 3.07
CA LYS A 164 15.09 6.76 4.09
C LYS A 164 14.92 5.35 4.64
N ILE A 165 14.88 4.32 3.79
CA ILE A 165 14.79 2.91 4.25
C ILE A 165 15.96 2.59 5.19
N LYS A 166 17.16 3.05 4.85
CA LYS A 166 18.37 2.81 5.63
C LYS A 166 18.36 3.58 6.95
N ALA A 167 18.07 4.89 6.91
CA ALA A 167 18.01 5.76 8.08
C ALA A 167 17.01 5.26 9.12
N GLU A 168 15.87 4.74 8.66
CA GLU A 168 14.79 4.24 9.51
C GLU A 168 14.93 2.77 9.94
N ASN A 169 16.06 2.13 9.61
CA ASN A 169 16.35 0.72 9.88
C ASN A 169 15.26 -0.23 9.36
N LEU A 170 14.80 0.01 8.12
CA LEU A 170 13.75 -0.75 7.45
C LEU A 170 14.30 -1.78 6.45
N GLY A 171 15.63 -1.94 6.33
CA GLY A 171 16.27 -2.78 5.32
C GLY A 171 15.94 -4.27 5.36
N THR A 172 15.29 -4.76 6.42
CA THR A 172 14.79 -6.15 6.51
C THR A 172 13.36 -6.33 6.00
N HIS A 173 12.72 -5.27 5.49
CA HIS A 173 11.34 -5.30 5.00
C HIS A 173 11.32 -5.14 3.48
N SER A 174 10.35 -5.79 2.83
CA SER A 174 10.11 -5.59 1.39
C SER A 174 9.24 -4.36 1.15
N PHE A 175 9.53 -3.63 0.07
CA PHE A 175 8.80 -2.43 -0.33
C PHE A 175 8.35 -2.55 -1.79
N TYR A 176 7.09 -2.24 -2.05
CA TYR A 176 6.48 -2.24 -3.37
C TYR A 176 5.96 -0.83 -3.68
N PHE A 177 6.78 -0.02 -4.35
CA PHE A 177 6.44 1.35 -4.73
C PHE A 177 5.75 1.39 -6.10
N TYR A 178 4.60 2.05 -6.15
CA TYR A 178 3.87 2.37 -7.37
C TYR A 178 3.77 3.88 -7.48
N ILE A 179 4.45 4.46 -8.47
CA ILE A 179 4.50 5.91 -8.68
C ILE A 179 3.65 6.24 -9.91
N LEU A 180 2.66 7.13 -9.74
CA LEU A 180 1.78 7.58 -10.81
C LEU A 180 1.83 9.11 -10.93
N PRO A 181 2.35 9.67 -12.05
CA PRO A 181 2.24 11.09 -12.30
C PRO A 181 0.83 11.53 -12.67
N PHE A 182 0.47 12.73 -12.24
CA PHE A 182 -0.74 13.47 -12.58
C PHE A 182 -0.34 14.82 -13.22
N ASN A 183 -1.25 15.48 -13.95
CA ASN A 183 -1.00 16.86 -14.38
C ASN A 183 -1.20 17.81 -13.19
N ASP A 184 -2.26 17.58 -12.41
CA ASP A 184 -2.53 18.24 -11.14
C ASP A 184 -3.08 17.20 -10.15
N ALA A 185 -2.20 16.63 -9.33
CA ALA A 185 -2.52 15.57 -8.38
C ALA A 185 -3.63 15.96 -7.40
N ASP A 186 -3.67 17.22 -6.94
CA ASP A 186 -4.66 17.69 -5.96
C ASP A 186 -6.05 17.83 -6.57
N LYS A 187 -6.13 18.30 -7.83
CA LYS A 187 -7.41 18.38 -8.56
C LYS A 187 -7.86 17.01 -9.06
N GLU A 188 -6.97 16.24 -9.67
CA GLU A 188 -7.28 14.96 -10.30
C GLU A 188 -7.67 13.90 -9.27
N LYS A 189 -7.07 13.90 -8.08
CA LYS A 189 -7.49 13.04 -6.96
C LYS A 189 -8.98 13.17 -6.66
N LYS A 190 -9.49 14.41 -6.60
CA LYS A 190 -10.91 14.69 -6.34
C LYS A 190 -11.79 14.19 -7.49
N SER A 191 -11.36 14.44 -8.72
CA SER A 191 -12.10 14.00 -9.91
C SER A 191 -12.18 12.48 -9.99
N ILE A 192 -11.07 11.76 -9.80
CA ILE A 192 -11.03 10.29 -9.82
C ILE A 192 -11.91 9.70 -8.71
N MET A 193 -11.83 10.24 -7.50
CA MET A 193 -12.69 9.79 -6.39
C MET A 193 -14.16 10.00 -6.71
N ASN A 194 -14.54 11.15 -7.28
CA ASN A 194 -15.93 11.44 -7.64
C ASN A 194 -16.44 10.53 -8.76
N THR A 195 -15.61 10.21 -9.76
CA THR A 195 -16.00 9.29 -10.84
C THR A 195 -16.17 7.86 -10.32
N VAL A 196 -15.26 7.40 -9.46
CA VAL A 196 -15.32 6.04 -8.90
C VAL A 196 -16.47 5.87 -7.91
N LEU A 197 -16.82 6.91 -7.15
CA LEU A 197 -17.92 6.87 -6.17
C LEU A 197 -19.28 7.25 -6.77
N GLY A 198 -19.31 8.09 -7.80
CA GLY A 198 -20.53 8.55 -8.48
C GLY A 198 -20.96 7.72 -9.69
N GLY A 199 -20.13 6.76 -10.11
CA GLY A 199 -20.42 5.85 -11.24
C GLY A 199 -21.29 4.63 -10.88
N GLY A 200 -21.86 4.59 -9.67
CA GLY A 200 -22.85 3.59 -9.27
C GLY A 200 -24.26 4.03 -9.66
N PHE A 201 -24.62 3.84 -10.93
CA PHE A 201 -26.01 3.76 -11.39
C PHE A 201 -26.18 2.49 -12.22
#